data_AF-A0A845QXG7-F1
#
_entry.id   AF-A0A845QXG7-F1
#
_cell.length_a   1.000
_cell.length_b   1.000
_cell.length_c   1.000
_cell.angle_alpha   90.00
_cell.angle_beta   90.00
_cell.angle_gamma   90.00
#
_symmetry.space_group_name_H-M   'P 1'
#
loop_
_entity.id
_entity.type
_entity.pdbx_description
1 polymer ?
#
loop_
_entity_poly.entity_id
_entity_poly.type
_entity_poly.pdbx_seq_one_letter_code
_entity_poly.pdbx_strand_id
1 'polypeptide(L)'
;MRYKLFYFSKYAKYIGLLGLPMFFSDFPIFKLFWLFWLFGLLEVALDFSFFKCSFFQIIGIVKLKIKYRGNYPNVENYRNKVEYDLPFEGEWVVVNGCYTKEFSHSWDIPTQRYAYDFVILDDDGKSYRDNPKSVDEYYCYDKPILSPADGIVVDIVNNAEDSYILGKGKFYSRANHIAGNFIVIQHDVDEYGTLAHLKKGSITVQVGDKVKRGQVIAKCGNTGNSTEPHLHFQLQNGESFYSSFGLPIMFKNIKLRVPLKYNEYDNRQYMKQIDIPSGRVTRGYNVSSLNNK
;
A
#
# COMPACT_ATOMS: atom_id res chain seq x y z
N MET A 1 -6.50 20.94 11.78
CA MET A 1 -6.62 22.16 10.94
C MET A 1 -6.41 21.86 9.46
N ARG A 2 -5.27 21.28 9.05
CA ARG A 2 -4.94 20.99 7.63
C ARG A 2 -6.01 20.21 6.85
N TYR A 3 -6.51 19.09 7.39
CA TYR A 3 -7.58 18.31 6.76
C TYR A 3 -8.88 19.09 6.54
N LYS A 4 -9.34 19.86 7.55
CA LYS A 4 -10.55 20.68 7.42
C LYS A 4 -10.40 21.72 6.32
N LEU A 5 -9.22 22.35 6.22
CA LEU A 5 -8.92 23.33 5.17
C LEU A 5 -8.85 22.69 3.78
N PHE A 6 -8.21 21.52 3.65
CA PHE A 6 -8.18 20.76 2.40
C PHE A 6 -9.60 20.36 1.95
N TYR A 7 -10.42 19.89 2.88
CA TYR A 7 -11.80 19.52 2.56
C TYR A 7 -12.60 20.75 2.11
N PHE A 8 -12.49 21.86 2.83
CA PHE A 8 -13.11 23.12 2.42
C PHE A 8 -12.66 23.56 1.02
N SER A 9 -11.35 23.59 0.74
CA SER A 9 -10.82 24.02 -0.56
C SER A 9 -11.32 23.14 -1.72
N LYS A 10 -11.43 21.82 -1.48
CA LYS A 10 -11.92 20.85 -2.47
C LYS A 10 -13.33 21.15 -2.97
N TYR A 11 -14.23 21.65 -2.12
CA TYR A 11 -15.60 22.01 -2.52
C TYR A 11 -15.71 23.47 -2.91
N ALA A 12 -15.02 24.36 -2.20
CA ALA A 12 -15.04 25.80 -2.44
C ALA A 12 -14.59 26.14 -3.87
N LYS A 13 -13.62 25.42 -4.45
CA LYS A 13 -13.16 25.67 -5.84
C LYS A 13 -14.28 25.61 -6.88
N TYR A 14 -15.31 24.79 -6.67
CA TYR A 14 -16.43 24.67 -7.62
C TYR A 14 -17.37 25.87 -7.59
N ILE A 15 -17.38 26.65 -6.50
CA ILE A 15 -18.05 27.97 -6.47
C ILE A 15 -17.42 28.88 -7.54
N GLY A 16 -16.14 28.67 -7.87
CA GLY A 16 -15.44 29.33 -8.97
C GLY A 16 -16.12 29.19 -10.33
N LEU A 17 -16.89 28.12 -10.56
CA LEU A 17 -17.65 27.94 -11.80
C LEU A 17 -18.77 28.96 -11.96
N LEU A 18 -19.32 29.49 -10.86
CA LEU A 18 -20.30 30.59 -10.89
C LEU A 18 -19.68 31.90 -11.38
N GLY A 19 -18.35 31.99 -11.44
CA GLY A 19 -17.62 33.12 -12.02
C GLY A 19 -17.50 33.08 -13.54
N LEU A 20 -17.80 31.96 -14.21
CA LEU A 20 -17.69 31.82 -15.67
C LEU A 20 -18.41 32.92 -16.48
N PRO A 21 -19.59 33.46 -16.07
CA PRO A 21 -20.23 34.55 -16.79
C PRO A 21 -19.41 35.86 -16.86
N MET A 22 -18.33 36.01 -16.08
CA MET A 22 -17.45 37.19 -16.17
C MET A 22 -16.81 37.38 -17.55
N PHE A 23 -16.72 36.32 -18.36
CA PHE A 23 -16.21 36.41 -19.73
C PHE A 23 -17.20 37.05 -20.71
N PHE A 24 -18.44 37.26 -20.27
CA PHE A 24 -19.54 37.79 -21.06
C PHE A 24 -20.30 38.93 -20.34
N SER A 25 -19.85 39.35 -19.16
CA SER A 25 -20.54 40.32 -18.31
C SER A 25 -19.60 41.05 -17.35
N ASP A 26 -19.86 42.33 -17.11
CA ASP A 26 -19.06 43.20 -16.23
C ASP A 26 -19.52 43.23 -14.76
N PHE A 27 -20.51 42.42 -14.37
CA PHE A 27 -20.97 42.41 -12.98
C PHE A 27 -19.83 41.98 -12.01
N PRO A 28 -19.47 42.80 -11.00
CA PRO A 28 -18.35 42.51 -10.09
C PRO A 28 -18.47 41.19 -9.32
N ILE A 29 -19.69 40.72 -9.09
CA ILE A 29 -19.97 39.46 -8.37
C ILE A 29 -19.33 38.24 -9.06
N PHE A 30 -19.25 38.22 -10.39
CA PHE A 30 -18.66 37.10 -11.11
C PHE A 30 -17.13 37.05 -10.93
N LYS A 31 -16.47 38.21 -10.79
CA LYS A 31 -15.04 38.28 -10.44
C LYS A 31 -14.79 37.76 -9.02
N LEU A 32 -15.68 38.03 -8.08
CA LEU A 32 -15.59 37.49 -6.72
C LEU A 32 -15.74 35.96 -6.70
N PHE A 33 -16.69 35.42 -7.46
CA PHE A 33 -16.78 33.97 -7.60
C PHE A 33 -15.54 33.37 -8.27
N TRP A 34 -14.98 34.01 -9.30
CA TRP A 34 -13.77 33.55 -9.97
C TRP A 34 -12.58 33.34 -9.01
N LEU A 35 -12.43 34.17 -7.98
CA LEU A 35 -11.36 34.02 -6.98
C LEU A 35 -11.40 32.66 -6.25
N PHE A 36 -12.55 31.98 -6.19
CA PHE A 36 -12.62 30.65 -5.62
C PHE A 36 -11.81 29.61 -6.40
N TRP A 37 -11.43 29.85 -7.66
CA TRP A 37 -10.49 28.99 -8.38
C TRP A 37 -9.11 28.91 -7.72
N LEU A 38 -8.71 29.92 -6.94
CA LEU A 38 -7.46 29.91 -6.17
C LEU A 38 -7.44 28.79 -5.11
N PHE A 39 -8.61 28.29 -4.67
CA PHE A 39 -8.68 27.12 -3.80
C PHE A 39 -8.17 25.84 -4.48
N GLY A 40 -8.16 25.78 -5.83
CA GLY A 40 -7.50 24.70 -6.56
C GLY A 40 -5.98 24.73 -6.38
N LEU A 41 -5.36 25.91 -6.40
CA LEU A 41 -3.93 26.07 -6.11
C LEU A 41 -3.63 25.75 -4.63
N LEU A 42 -4.53 26.13 -3.72
CA LEU A 42 -4.41 25.78 -2.31
C LEU A 42 -4.47 24.26 -2.10
N GLU A 43 -5.35 23.54 -2.80
CA GLU A 43 -5.41 22.07 -2.75
C GLU A 43 -4.09 21.44 -3.19
N VAL A 44 -3.51 21.93 -4.31
CA VAL A 44 -2.18 21.49 -4.78
C VAL A 44 -1.10 21.77 -3.75
N ALA A 45 -1.10 22.95 -3.14
CA ALA A 45 -0.11 23.30 -2.12
C ALA A 45 -0.28 22.45 -0.83
N LEU A 46 -1.53 22.20 -0.42
CA LEU A 46 -1.83 21.41 0.77
C LEU A 46 -1.55 19.92 0.59
N ASP A 47 -1.55 19.42 -0.64
CA ASP A 47 -1.30 18.02 -1.00
C ASP A 47 -0.13 17.84 -1.98
N PHE A 48 0.85 18.75 -1.92
CA PHE A 48 1.98 18.77 -2.85
C PHE A 48 2.76 17.45 -2.85
N SER A 49 2.82 16.79 -1.69
CA SER A 49 3.45 15.47 -1.54
C SER A 49 2.78 14.41 -2.42
N PHE A 50 1.45 14.42 -2.56
CA PHE A 50 0.73 13.52 -3.46
C PHE A 50 1.15 13.74 -4.91
N PHE A 51 1.16 14.99 -5.37
CA PHE A 51 1.61 15.35 -6.73
C PHE A 51 3.07 14.92 -6.99
N LYS A 52 3.96 15.15 -6.02
CA LYS A 52 5.35 14.71 -6.07
C LYS A 52 5.45 13.19 -6.21
N CYS A 53 4.71 12.43 -5.40
CA CYS A 53 4.69 10.98 -5.47
C CYS A 53 4.18 10.48 -6.83
N SER A 54 3.08 11.02 -7.33
CA SER A 54 2.52 10.65 -8.64
C SER A 54 3.52 10.94 -9.77
N PHE A 55 4.23 12.07 -9.71
CA PHE A 55 5.26 12.41 -10.67
C PHE A 55 6.41 11.40 -10.70
N PHE A 56 6.95 11.04 -9.53
CA PHE A 56 8.02 10.02 -9.45
C PHE A 56 7.55 8.64 -9.89
N GLN A 57 6.31 8.26 -9.56
CA GLN A 57 5.72 7.01 -10.03
C GLN A 57 5.63 6.96 -11.57
N ILE A 58 5.16 8.04 -12.20
CA ILE A 58 5.09 8.13 -13.68
C ILE A 58 6.48 8.02 -14.29
N ILE A 59 7.47 8.78 -13.78
CA ILE A 59 8.85 8.70 -14.27
C ILE A 59 9.40 7.30 -14.14
N GLY A 60 9.17 6.65 -13.00
CA GLY A 60 9.63 5.29 -12.74
C GLY A 60 9.02 4.28 -13.71
N ILE A 61 7.71 4.36 -13.96
CA ILE A 61 7.02 3.52 -14.95
C ILE A 61 7.64 3.71 -16.34
N VAL A 62 7.92 4.95 -16.76
CA VAL A 62 8.57 5.24 -18.05
C VAL A 62 9.99 4.64 -18.09
N LYS A 63 10.79 4.83 -17.03
CA LYS A 63 12.14 4.25 -16.93
C LYS A 63 12.12 2.73 -17.04
N LEU A 64 11.19 2.07 -16.33
CA LEU A 64 11.04 0.62 -16.38
C LEU A 64 10.59 0.13 -17.76
N LYS A 65 9.67 0.82 -18.41
CA LYS A 65 9.27 0.52 -19.80
C LYS A 65 10.45 0.58 -20.76
N ILE A 66 11.31 1.60 -20.64
CA ILE A 66 12.51 1.75 -21.46
C ILE A 66 13.54 0.66 -21.17
N LYS A 67 13.82 0.39 -19.87
CA LYS A 67 14.81 -0.58 -19.42
C LYS A 67 14.46 -2.01 -19.87
N TYR A 68 13.21 -2.42 -19.69
CA TYR A 68 12.78 -3.80 -19.95
C TYR A 68 12.23 -4.02 -21.35
N ARG A 69 11.84 -2.97 -22.08
CA ARG A 69 11.25 -3.05 -23.43
C ARG A 69 10.10 -4.08 -23.51
N GLY A 70 9.31 -4.18 -22.44
CA GLY A 70 8.20 -5.14 -22.33
C GLY A 70 8.58 -6.52 -21.77
N ASN A 71 9.86 -6.89 -21.75
CA ASN A 71 10.33 -8.16 -21.19
C ASN A 71 10.60 -8.04 -19.68
N TYR A 72 9.53 -7.97 -18.89
CA TYR A 72 9.63 -7.83 -17.44
C TYR A 72 9.87 -9.19 -16.75
N PRO A 73 10.50 -9.19 -15.55
CA PRO A 73 10.47 -10.32 -14.64
C PRO A 73 9.03 -10.80 -14.39
N ASN A 74 8.84 -12.12 -14.42
CA ASN A 74 7.55 -12.78 -14.23
C ASN A 74 7.74 -14.21 -13.70
N VAL A 75 6.64 -14.90 -13.44
CA VAL A 75 6.65 -16.25 -12.84
C VAL A 75 7.28 -17.33 -13.71
N GLU A 76 7.56 -17.09 -14.99
CA GLU A 76 8.20 -18.03 -15.90
C GLU A 76 9.72 -17.78 -15.96
N ASN A 77 10.15 -16.52 -16.01
CA ASN A 77 11.54 -16.14 -16.23
C ASN A 77 12.31 -15.67 -14.98
N TYR A 78 11.68 -15.64 -13.81
CA TYR A 78 12.31 -15.24 -12.56
C TYR A 78 12.07 -16.25 -11.44
N ARG A 79 13.09 -16.47 -10.61
CA ARG A 79 13.06 -17.34 -9.43
C ARG A 79 13.70 -16.59 -8.27
N ASN A 80 13.09 -16.71 -7.09
CA ASN A 80 13.65 -16.13 -5.87
C ASN A 80 15.00 -16.79 -5.56
N LYS A 81 16.00 -15.98 -5.24
CA LYS A 81 17.35 -16.37 -4.80
C LYS A 81 17.36 -16.65 -3.30
N VAL A 82 16.51 -15.94 -2.56
CA VAL A 82 16.31 -16.10 -1.13
C VAL A 82 14.98 -16.79 -0.85
N GLU A 83 14.93 -17.50 0.27
CA GLU A 83 13.72 -18.14 0.77
C GLU A 83 12.98 -17.17 1.69
N TYR A 84 11.70 -16.93 1.42
CA TYR A 84 10.88 -15.97 2.14
C TYR A 84 9.83 -16.66 3.01
N ASP A 85 9.70 -16.18 4.25
CA ASP A 85 8.58 -16.49 5.13
C ASP A 85 7.55 -15.35 5.10
N LEU A 86 6.34 -15.60 5.61
CA LEU A 86 5.35 -14.54 5.78
C LEU A 86 5.88 -13.49 6.78
N PRO A 87 5.72 -12.19 6.51
CA PRO A 87 6.24 -11.11 7.35
C PRO A 87 5.39 -10.84 8.62
N PHE A 88 4.71 -11.86 9.15
CA PHE A 88 3.83 -11.77 10.31
C PHE A 88 3.58 -13.16 10.93
N GLU A 89 3.10 -13.16 12.16
CA GLU A 89 2.60 -14.35 12.84
C GLU A 89 1.06 -14.45 12.72
N GLY A 90 0.54 -15.67 12.92
CA GLY A 90 -0.90 -15.95 12.89
C GLY A 90 -1.47 -16.12 11.48
N GLU A 91 -2.80 -16.03 11.39
CA GLU A 91 -3.56 -16.13 10.14
C GLU A 91 -3.98 -14.72 9.68
N TRP A 92 -3.61 -14.35 8.45
CA TRP A 92 -3.97 -13.08 7.82
C TRP A 92 -4.61 -13.35 6.46
N VAL A 93 -5.53 -12.49 6.03
CA VAL A 93 -6.19 -12.57 4.73
C VAL A 93 -5.44 -11.72 3.72
N VAL A 94 -5.13 -12.30 2.57
CA VAL A 94 -4.70 -11.52 1.39
C VAL A 94 -5.95 -10.89 0.77
N VAL A 95 -5.99 -9.57 0.71
CA VAL A 95 -7.15 -8.84 0.15
C VAL A 95 -6.85 -8.27 -1.23
N ASN A 96 -5.60 -7.87 -1.42
CA ASN A 96 -5.06 -7.41 -2.69
C ASN A 96 -3.79 -8.19 -3.01
N GLY A 97 -3.60 -8.51 -4.29
CA GLY A 97 -2.38 -9.14 -4.79
C GLY A 97 -2.63 -10.50 -5.41
N CYS A 98 -1.96 -10.74 -6.53
CA CYS A 98 -1.89 -12.02 -7.21
C CYS A 98 -0.67 -12.04 -8.13
N TYR A 99 -0.14 -13.23 -8.40
CA TYR A 99 0.96 -13.42 -9.35
C TYR A 99 0.50 -13.49 -10.81
N THR A 100 -0.81 -13.42 -11.08
CA THR A 100 -1.40 -13.37 -12.43
C THR A 100 -2.11 -12.04 -12.68
N LYS A 101 -2.20 -11.66 -13.97
CA LYS A 101 -2.85 -10.41 -14.41
C LYS A 101 -4.31 -10.34 -14.01
N GLU A 102 -5.04 -11.44 -14.20
CA GLU A 102 -6.49 -11.51 -14.05
C GLU A 102 -6.97 -11.15 -12.65
N PHE A 103 -6.21 -11.54 -11.62
CA PHE A 103 -6.61 -11.33 -10.21
C PHE A 103 -5.76 -10.30 -9.48
N SER A 104 -4.78 -9.68 -10.14
CA SER A 104 -3.94 -8.64 -9.53
C SER A 104 -4.56 -7.26 -9.72
N HIS A 105 -4.62 -6.49 -8.63
CA HIS A 105 -5.15 -5.13 -8.62
C HIS A 105 -4.14 -4.08 -9.12
N SER A 106 -2.86 -4.43 -9.18
CA SER A 106 -1.75 -3.51 -9.43
C SER A 106 -0.94 -3.88 -10.67
N TRP A 107 -1.46 -4.77 -11.53
CA TRP A 107 -0.70 -5.36 -12.65
C TRP A 107 -0.07 -4.33 -13.60
N ASP A 108 -0.82 -3.25 -13.86
CA ASP A 108 -0.42 -2.17 -14.77
C ASP A 108 0.48 -1.11 -14.11
N ILE A 109 0.84 -1.32 -12.83
CA ILE A 109 1.84 -0.55 -12.09
C ILE A 109 3.07 -1.45 -11.90
N PRO A 110 4.05 -1.44 -12.83
CA PRO A 110 5.25 -2.29 -12.78
C PRO A 110 5.99 -2.34 -11.43
N THR A 111 5.99 -1.23 -10.69
CA THR A 111 6.67 -1.13 -9.39
C THR A 111 5.93 -1.84 -8.25
N GLN A 112 4.66 -2.21 -8.46
CA GLN A 112 3.77 -2.81 -7.46
C GLN A 112 3.07 -4.07 -7.99
N ARG A 113 3.45 -4.58 -9.18
CA ARG A 113 2.73 -5.67 -9.89
C ARG A 113 2.48 -6.92 -9.04
N TYR A 114 3.41 -7.23 -8.15
CA TYR A 114 3.38 -8.39 -7.24
C TYR A 114 3.36 -7.95 -5.77
N ALA A 115 2.73 -6.81 -5.50
CA ALA A 115 2.46 -6.35 -4.14
C ALA A 115 1.25 -7.07 -3.55
N TYR A 116 1.29 -7.26 -2.24
CA TYR A 116 0.25 -7.92 -1.46
C TYR A 116 -0.14 -7.06 -0.28
N ASP A 117 -1.44 -6.95 -0.06
CA ASP A 117 -2.01 -6.33 1.13
C ASP A 117 -2.63 -7.41 2.01
N PHE A 118 -2.24 -7.42 3.28
CA PHE A 118 -2.68 -8.36 4.29
C PHE A 118 -3.47 -7.66 5.39
N VAL A 119 -4.63 -8.21 5.74
CA VAL A 119 -5.47 -7.78 6.87
C VAL A 119 -5.78 -8.97 7.77
N ILE A 120 -6.42 -8.73 8.90
CA ILE A 120 -7.02 -9.80 9.72
C ILE A 120 -8.53 -9.60 9.68
N LEU A 121 -9.25 -10.67 9.34
CA LEU A 121 -10.72 -10.68 9.36
C LEU A 121 -11.21 -11.56 10.51
N ASP A 122 -12.35 -11.20 11.11
CA ASP A 122 -13.11 -12.09 11.97
C ASP A 122 -13.98 -13.07 11.16
N ASP A 123 -14.69 -13.96 11.86
CA ASP A 123 -15.56 -14.97 11.26
C ASP A 123 -16.79 -14.39 10.53
N ASP A 124 -17.09 -13.10 10.77
CA ASP A 124 -18.12 -12.35 10.08
C ASP A 124 -17.60 -11.61 8.84
N GLY A 125 -16.31 -11.75 8.52
CA GLY A 125 -15.68 -11.09 7.38
C GLY A 125 -15.37 -9.60 7.62
N LYS A 126 -15.32 -9.14 8.87
CA LYS A 126 -14.97 -7.74 9.19
C LYS A 126 -13.50 -7.60 9.54
N SER A 127 -12.89 -6.51 9.09
CA SER A 127 -11.49 -6.14 9.42
C SER A 127 -11.36 -5.38 10.76
N TYR A 128 -12.49 -5.03 11.39
CA TYR A 128 -12.55 -4.22 12.62
C TYR A 128 -13.72 -4.67 13.52
N ARG A 129 -13.67 -4.29 14.80
CA ARG A 129 -14.71 -4.60 15.80
C ARG A 129 -15.96 -3.72 15.63
N ASP A 130 -15.85 -2.45 16.01
CA ASP A 130 -17.00 -1.54 16.13
C ASP A 130 -16.90 -0.31 15.23
N ASN A 131 -15.93 0.58 15.48
CA ASN A 131 -15.82 1.85 14.79
C ASN A 131 -14.80 1.80 13.63
N PRO A 132 -15.24 1.75 12.36
CA PRO A 132 -14.33 1.65 11.21
C PRO A 132 -13.50 2.91 10.97
N LYS A 133 -13.71 3.99 11.73
CA LYS A 133 -12.89 5.21 11.62
C LYS A 133 -11.75 5.26 12.63
N SER A 134 -11.73 4.33 13.58
CA SER A 134 -10.69 4.24 14.61
C SER A 134 -9.71 3.14 14.23
N VAL A 135 -8.43 3.50 14.09
CA VAL A 135 -7.38 2.54 13.72
C VAL A 135 -7.22 1.43 14.77
N ASP A 136 -7.43 1.75 16.05
CA ASP A 136 -7.28 0.79 17.16
C ASP A 136 -8.37 -0.30 17.18
N GLU A 137 -9.44 -0.14 16.39
CA GLU A 137 -10.50 -1.14 16.25
C GLU A 137 -10.20 -2.22 15.21
N TYR A 138 -9.16 -2.04 14.39
CA TYR A 138 -8.77 -3.00 13.37
C TYR A 138 -7.93 -4.12 13.96
N TYR A 139 -8.26 -5.37 13.60
CA TYR A 139 -7.62 -6.55 14.18
C TYR A 139 -6.14 -6.66 13.86
N CYS A 140 -5.72 -6.14 12.71
CA CYS A 140 -4.31 -6.13 12.28
C CYS A 140 -3.51 -4.95 12.85
N TYR A 141 -4.13 -3.87 13.33
CA TYR A 141 -3.39 -2.70 13.83
C TYR A 141 -2.58 -3.05 15.07
N ASP A 142 -1.36 -2.50 15.18
CA ASP A 142 -0.40 -2.79 16.26
C ASP A 142 0.13 -4.24 16.31
N LYS A 143 -0.23 -5.11 15.35
CA LYS A 143 0.34 -6.45 15.25
C LYS A 143 1.82 -6.41 14.85
N PRO A 144 2.66 -7.33 15.36
CA PRO A 144 4.08 -7.37 15.04
C PRO A 144 4.30 -7.71 13.56
N ILE A 145 5.27 -7.04 12.96
CA ILE A 145 5.72 -7.26 11.58
C ILE A 145 7.15 -7.78 11.63
N LEU A 146 7.39 -8.86 10.89
CA LEU A 146 8.62 -9.63 10.89
C LEU A 146 9.44 -9.37 9.63
N SER A 147 10.77 -9.52 9.73
CA SER A 147 11.61 -9.65 8.55
C SER A 147 11.32 -10.97 7.83
N PRO A 148 10.93 -10.97 6.54
CA PRO A 148 10.55 -12.19 5.83
C PRO A 148 11.76 -13.09 5.49
N ALA A 149 12.97 -12.53 5.51
CA ALA A 149 14.23 -13.21 5.27
C ALA A 149 15.38 -12.49 5.99
N ASP A 150 16.57 -13.09 6.02
CA ASP A 150 17.79 -12.42 6.46
C ASP A 150 18.13 -11.27 5.48
N GLY A 151 18.71 -10.17 5.96
CA GLY A 151 19.06 -9.06 5.09
C GLY A 151 19.69 -7.87 5.79
N ILE A 152 19.85 -6.77 5.05
CA ILE A 152 20.35 -5.49 5.53
C ILE A 152 19.27 -4.44 5.29
N VAL A 153 18.94 -3.64 6.31
CA VAL A 153 18.01 -2.52 6.15
C VAL A 153 18.67 -1.41 5.35
N VAL A 154 18.06 -0.99 4.25
CA VAL A 154 18.64 0.01 3.33
C VAL A 154 17.87 1.32 3.28
N ASP A 155 16.57 1.32 3.60
CA ASP A 155 15.76 2.54 3.66
C ASP A 155 14.67 2.45 4.74
N ILE A 156 14.35 3.57 5.37
CA ILE A 156 13.32 3.69 6.42
C ILE A 156 12.63 5.05 6.35
N VAL A 157 11.31 5.04 6.48
CA VAL A 157 10.52 6.20 6.88
C VAL A 157 9.69 5.84 8.12
N ASN A 158 9.75 6.65 9.19
CA ASN A 158 9.08 6.36 10.48
C ASN A 158 8.38 7.59 11.12
N ASN A 159 8.14 8.65 10.37
CA ASN A 159 7.61 9.91 10.89
C ASN A 159 6.20 10.25 10.40
N ALA A 160 5.63 9.45 9.50
CA ALA A 160 4.29 9.63 8.99
C ALA A 160 3.24 9.28 10.04
N GLU A 161 2.17 10.05 10.05
CA GLU A 161 0.99 9.84 10.89
C GLU A 161 0.00 8.92 10.19
N ASP A 162 -0.82 8.21 10.97
CA ASP A 162 -1.90 7.39 10.42
C ASP A 162 -2.87 8.25 9.60
N SER A 163 -3.30 7.70 8.48
CA SER A 163 -4.28 8.30 7.58
C SER A 163 -5.66 8.31 8.24
N TYR A 164 -6.44 9.34 7.95
CA TYR A 164 -7.83 9.35 8.41
C TYR A 164 -8.68 8.42 7.56
N ILE A 165 -9.35 7.47 8.19
CA ILE A 165 -10.31 6.58 7.53
C ILE A 165 -11.65 7.32 7.43
N LEU A 166 -12.09 7.60 6.20
CA LEU A 166 -13.33 8.33 5.93
C LEU A 166 -14.49 7.39 5.60
N GLY A 167 -14.21 6.10 5.43
CA GLY A 167 -15.16 5.03 5.11
C GLY A 167 -15.44 4.92 3.61
N LYS A 168 -16.05 3.81 3.19
CA LYS A 168 -16.38 3.52 1.78
C LYS A 168 -15.16 3.64 0.84
N GLY A 169 -14.01 3.11 1.28
CA GLY A 169 -12.74 3.18 0.53
C GLY A 169 -12.13 4.58 0.42
N LYS A 170 -12.62 5.57 1.19
CA LYS A 170 -12.06 6.93 1.21
C LYS A 170 -11.18 7.12 2.44
N PHE A 171 -10.09 7.84 2.26
CA PHE A 171 -9.16 8.20 3.31
C PHE A 171 -8.55 9.58 3.05
N TYR A 172 -7.83 10.11 4.02
CA TYR A 172 -6.96 11.28 3.86
C TYR A 172 -5.55 10.93 4.35
N SER A 173 -4.60 10.84 3.41
CA SER A 173 -3.19 10.59 3.76
C SER A 173 -2.61 11.76 4.53
N ARG A 174 -1.86 11.43 5.59
CA ARG A 174 -1.06 12.39 6.36
C ARG A 174 0.43 12.17 6.16
N ALA A 175 0.82 11.30 5.23
CA ALA A 175 2.20 11.02 4.89
C ALA A 175 2.65 11.80 3.65
N ASN A 176 3.97 12.02 3.55
CA ASN A 176 4.58 12.60 2.36
C ASN A 176 4.99 11.56 1.30
N HIS A 177 4.85 10.27 1.63
CA HIS A 177 5.22 9.15 0.78
C HIS A 177 4.03 8.17 0.71
N ILE A 178 3.78 7.57 -0.44
CA ILE A 178 2.60 6.69 -0.63
C ILE A 178 2.67 5.42 0.20
N ALA A 179 3.87 4.89 0.45
CA ALA A 179 4.08 3.76 1.36
C ALA A 179 3.94 4.12 2.86
N GLY A 180 3.73 5.40 3.20
CA GLY A 180 3.66 5.84 4.60
C GLY A 180 4.99 5.68 5.32
N ASN A 181 4.96 5.07 6.50
CA ASN A 181 6.14 4.53 7.14
C ASN A 181 6.44 3.16 6.55
N PHE A 182 7.71 2.91 6.25
CA PHE A 182 8.13 1.67 5.62
C PHE A 182 9.57 1.31 6.00
N ILE A 183 9.92 0.05 5.74
CA ILE A 183 11.28 -0.48 5.80
C ILE A 183 11.56 -1.14 4.45
N VAL A 184 12.71 -0.85 3.86
CA VAL A 184 13.26 -1.62 2.73
C VAL A 184 14.45 -2.44 3.21
N ILE A 185 14.42 -3.73 2.95
CA ILE A 185 15.46 -4.69 3.33
C ILE A 185 16.06 -5.27 2.07
N GLN A 186 17.38 -5.19 1.92
CA GLN A 186 18.12 -5.89 0.89
C GLN A 186 18.40 -7.33 1.35
N HIS A 187 17.87 -8.31 0.62
CA HIS A 187 18.06 -9.74 0.86
C HIS A 187 19.11 -10.36 -0.06
N ASP A 188 19.23 -9.85 -1.29
CA ASP A 188 20.26 -10.20 -2.29
C ASP A 188 20.61 -8.96 -3.16
N VAL A 189 21.48 -9.09 -4.16
CA VAL A 189 21.92 -8.02 -5.06
C VAL A 189 20.73 -7.32 -5.75
N ASP A 190 19.71 -8.08 -6.13
CA ASP A 190 18.50 -7.62 -6.85
C ASP A 190 17.20 -8.10 -6.19
N GLU A 191 17.22 -8.36 -4.88
CA GLU A 191 16.04 -8.73 -4.09
C GLU A 191 15.91 -7.84 -2.87
N TYR A 192 14.90 -6.97 -2.90
CA TYR A 192 14.61 -6.01 -1.84
C TYR A 192 13.16 -6.19 -1.40
N GLY A 193 12.94 -6.40 -0.11
CA GLY A 193 11.60 -6.47 0.49
C GLY A 193 11.18 -5.11 1.03
N THR A 194 10.02 -4.60 0.60
CA THR A 194 9.43 -3.37 1.16
C THR A 194 8.23 -3.74 2.03
N LEU A 195 8.27 -3.38 3.31
CA LEU A 195 7.15 -3.47 4.26
C LEU A 195 6.63 -2.07 4.53
N ALA A 196 5.36 -1.81 4.24
CA ALA A 196 4.78 -0.46 4.21
C ALA A 196 3.54 -0.30 5.09
N HIS A 197 3.06 0.94 5.19
CA HIS A 197 1.93 1.36 6.03
C HIS A 197 2.15 1.14 7.53
N LEU A 198 3.41 1.08 7.96
CA LEU A 198 3.80 0.75 9.32
C LEU A 198 3.35 1.79 10.35
N LYS A 199 3.14 1.35 11.58
CA LYS A 199 2.74 2.24 12.68
C LYS A 199 3.87 3.19 13.05
N LYS A 200 3.54 4.47 13.20
CA LYS A 200 4.49 5.51 13.58
C LYS A 200 5.21 5.15 14.87
N GLY A 201 6.54 5.28 14.87
CA GLY A 201 7.36 5.04 16.05
C GLY A 201 7.50 3.56 16.44
N SER A 202 6.99 2.63 15.63
CA SER A 202 7.07 1.18 15.92
C SER A 202 8.30 0.50 15.32
N ILE A 203 8.97 1.13 14.35
CA ILE A 203 10.15 0.56 13.70
C ILE A 203 11.31 0.51 14.70
N THR A 204 11.87 -0.68 14.92
CA THR A 204 12.91 -0.96 15.94
C THR A 204 14.32 -1.12 15.38
N VAL A 205 14.47 -0.99 14.06
CA VAL A 205 15.74 -1.12 13.33
C VAL A 205 16.15 0.20 12.68
N GLN A 206 17.40 0.30 12.26
CA GLN A 206 17.99 1.46 11.58
C GLN A 206 18.61 1.05 10.24
N VAL A 207 18.79 2.03 9.35
CA VAL A 207 19.51 1.80 8.08
C VAL A 207 20.93 1.32 8.38
N GLY A 208 21.34 0.24 7.73
CA GLY A 208 22.60 -0.47 7.94
C GLY A 208 22.50 -1.68 8.87
N ASP A 209 21.41 -1.84 9.62
CA ASP A 209 21.23 -2.98 10.51
C ASP A 209 21.08 -4.28 9.72
N LYS A 210 21.69 -5.35 10.23
CA LYS A 210 21.43 -6.72 9.78
C LYS A 210 20.21 -7.25 10.52
N VAL A 211 19.25 -7.77 9.78
CA VAL A 211 18.05 -8.41 10.31
C VAL A 211 18.05 -9.90 10.03
N LYS A 212 17.42 -10.66 10.92
CA LYS A 212 17.20 -12.09 10.76
C LYS A 212 15.77 -12.40 10.37
N ARG A 213 15.58 -13.44 9.54
CA ARG A 213 14.25 -13.98 9.24
C ARG A 213 13.47 -14.25 10.52
N GLY A 214 12.24 -13.77 10.59
CA GLY A 214 11.37 -13.86 11.77
C GLY A 214 11.64 -12.82 12.85
N GLN A 215 12.65 -11.95 12.71
CA GLN A 215 12.88 -10.86 13.66
C GLN A 215 11.74 -9.83 13.58
N VAL A 216 11.17 -9.46 14.72
CA VAL A 216 10.22 -8.34 14.82
C VAL A 216 10.96 -7.03 14.53
N ILE A 217 10.51 -6.30 13.52
CA ILE A 217 11.15 -5.05 13.05
C ILE A 217 10.23 -3.83 13.09
N ALA A 218 8.92 -4.05 13.17
CA ALA A 218 7.92 -2.98 13.23
C ALA A 218 6.57 -3.51 13.73
N LYS A 219 5.56 -2.63 13.72
CA LYS A 219 4.15 -3.01 13.86
C LYS A 219 3.30 -2.50 12.70
N CYS A 220 2.23 -3.21 12.41
CA CYS A 220 1.23 -2.85 11.41
C CYS A 220 0.54 -1.53 11.79
N GLY A 221 0.33 -0.65 10.81
CA GLY A 221 -0.26 0.67 11.00
C GLY A 221 -1.28 1.03 9.93
N ASN A 222 -1.48 2.33 9.70
CA ASN A 222 -2.38 2.86 8.68
C ASN A 222 -1.81 4.12 8.02
N THR A 223 -0.49 4.19 7.86
CA THR A 223 0.18 5.39 7.35
C THR A 223 0.25 5.39 5.83
N GLY A 224 0.26 6.57 5.18
CA GLY A 224 0.38 6.65 3.72
C GLY A 224 -0.92 6.46 2.96
N ASN A 225 -0.83 5.94 1.74
CA ASN A 225 -1.97 5.69 0.86
C ASN A 225 -2.73 4.44 1.32
N SER A 226 -3.41 4.55 2.45
CA SER A 226 -4.04 3.44 3.16
C SER A 226 -5.51 3.74 3.44
N THR A 227 -6.40 2.88 2.93
CA THR A 227 -7.85 2.98 3.12
C THR A 227 -8.31 2.46 4.48
N GLU A 228 -7.55 1.52 5.05
CA GLU A 228 -7.74 0.90 6.36
C GLU A 228 -6.41 0.27 6.82
N PRO A 229 -6.20 -0.02 8.12
CA PRO A 229 -5.02 -0.73 8.58
C PRO A 229 -4.78 -2.03 7.84
N HIS A 230 -3.57 -2.19 7.30
CA HIS A 230 -3.11 -3.39 6.60
C HIS A 230 -1.58 -3.39 6.52
N LEU A 231 -1.00 -4.55 6.24
CA LEU A 231 0.40 -4.65 5.84
C LEU A 231 0.47 -4.71 4.31
N HIS A 232 1.15 -3.75 3.68
CA HIS A 232 1.61 -3.88 2.30
C HIS A 232 3.00 -4.50 2.30
N PHE A 233 3.18 -5.58 1.53
CA PHE A 233 4.48 -6.19 1.31
C PHE A 233 4.71 -6.47 -0.18
N GLN A 234 5.90 -6.16 -0.66
CA GLN A 234 6.34 -6.51 -2.01
C GLN A 234 7.83 -6.84 -2.04
N LEU A 235 8.19 -7.78 -2.92
CA LEU A 235 9.57 -7.94 -3.37
C LEU A 235 9.80 -7.06 -4.60
N GLN A 236 10.98 -6.44 -4.71
CA GLN A 236 11.35 -5.55 -5.80
C GLN A 236 12.84 -5.65 -6.11
N ASN A 237 13.24 -5.29 -7.34
CA ASN A 237 14.60 -5.52 -7.82
C ASN A 237 15.61 -4.37 -7.62
N GLY A 238 15.37 -3.57 -6.59
CA GLY A 238 16.18 -2.43 -6.23
C GLY A 238 15.54 -1.69 -5.07
N GLU A 239 16.27 -0.77 -4.45
CA GLU A 239 15.82 -0.07 -3.23
C GLU A 239 14.59 0.84 -3.45
N SER A 240 14.50 1.51 -4.60
CA SER A 240 13.49 2.55 -4.83
C SER A 240 12.07 2.02 -5.06
N PHE A 241 11.13 2.43 -4.20
CA PHE A 241 9.70 2.13 -4.35
C PHE A 241 9.09 2.62 -5.67
N TYR A 242 9.62 3.73 -6.22
CA TYR A 242 9.07 4.34 -7.43
C TYR A 242 9.70 3.87 -8.72
N SER A 243 10.89 3.25 -8.69
CA SER A 243 11.63 2.93 -9.92
C SER A 243 12.20 1.51 -9.98
N SER A 244 11.96 0.69 -8.96
CA SER A 244 12.27 -0.73 -8.98
C SER A 244 11.06 -1.53 -9.45
N PHE A 245 11.31 -2.57 -10.24
CA PHE A 245 10.26 -3.47 -10.72
C PHE A 245 9.87 -4.44 -9.60
N GLY A 246 8.58 -4.64 -9.37
CA GLY A 246 8.08 -5.63 -8.41
C GLY A 246 8.39 -7.04 -8.92
N LEU A 247 8.83 -7.94 -8.05
CA LEU A 247 9.23 -9.31 -8.40
C LEU A 247 8.19 -10.32 -7.90
N PRO A 248 7.92 -11.40 -8.65
CA PRO A 248 7.08 -12.47 -8.13
C PRO A 248 7.80 -13.14 -6.96
N ILE A 249 7.03 -13.54 -5.96
CA ILE A 249 7.53 -14.12 -4.72
C ILE A 249 6.85 -15.46 -4.43
N MET A 250 7.60 -16.37 -3.85
CA MET A 250 7.10 -17.60 -3.24
C MET A 250 7.47 -17.61 -1.76
N PHE A 251 6.49 -17.94 -0.93
CA PHE A 251 6.65 -18.12 0.51
C PHE A 251 6.84 -19.59 0.84
N LYS A 252 7.65 -19.88 1.85
CA LYS A 252 7.83 -21.23 2.37
C LYS A 252 6.83 -21.57 3.45
N ASN A 253 6.54 -22.88 3.53
CA ASN A 253 5.79 -23.48 4.63
C ASN A 253 4.47 -22.76 4.92
N ILE A 254 3.71 -22.39 3.89
CA ILE A 254 2.44 -21.70 4.07
C ILE A 254 1.25 -22.67 4.04
N LYS A 255 0.18 -22.30 4.74
CA LYS A 255 -1.14 -22.90 4.65
C LYS A 255 -2.12 -21.88 4.08
N LEU A 256 -2.93 -22.32 3.12
CA LEU A 256 -4.06 -21.56 2.59
C LEU A 256 -5.37 -22.08 3.16
N ARG A 257 -6.27 -21.18 3.56
CA ARG A 257 -7.66 -21.49 3.93
C ARG A 257 -8.61 -20.46 3.33
N VAL A 258 -9.84 -20.87 3.04
CA VAL A 258 -10.91 -19.94 2.67
C VAL A 258 -11.38 -19.20 3.94
N PRO A 259 -11.39 -17.86 3.97
CA PRO A 259 -11.92 -17.11 5.10
C PRO A 259 -13.45 -17.27 5.17
N LEU A 260 -13.99 -17.27 6.38
CA LEU A 260 -15.45 -17.22 6.58
C LEU A 260 -15.98 -15.87 6.09
N LYS A 261 -17.11 -15.91 5.36
CA LYS A 261 -17.80 -14.72 4.83
C LYS A 261 -16.90 -13.71 4.10
N TYR A 262 -15.83 -14.16 3.44
CA TYR A 262 -14.92 -13.27 2.68
C TYR A 262 -15.67 -12.38 1.68
N ASN A 263 -16.75 -12.86 1.06
CA ASN A 263 -17.54 -12.07 0.10
C ASN A 263 -18.25 -10.86 0.72
N GLU A 264 -18.46 -10.84 2.05
CA GLU A 264 -18.97 -9.65 2.77
C GLU A 264 -17.90 -8.55 2.86
N TYR A 265 -16.63 -8.93 2.88
CA TYR A 265 -15.49 -8.03 2.80
C TYR A 265 -15.21 -7.59 1.35
N ASP A 266 -15.09 -8.55 0.44
CA ASP A 266 -14.73 -8.31 -0.95
C ASP A 266 -15.35 -9.34 -1.89
N ASN A 267 -16.21 -8.86 -2.79
CA ASN A 267 -16.98 -9.69 -3.71
C ASN A 267 -16.34 -9.84 -5.10
N ARG A 268 -15.13 -9.31 -5.31
CA ARG A 268 -14.41 -9.46 -6.58
C ARG A 268 -14.01 -10.93 -6.77
N GLN A 269 -13.98 -11.39 -8.01
CA GLN A 269 -13.53 -12.74 -8.34
C GLN A 269 -12.07 -12.97 -7.92
N TYR A 270 -11.77 -14.19 -7.49
CA TYR A 270 -10.43 -14.65 -7.11
C TYR A 270 -10.20 -16.09 -7.57
N MET A 271 -8.92 -16.45 -7.69
CA MET A 271 -8.46 -17.75 -8.16
C MET A 271 -8.97 -18.89 -7.26
N LYS A 272 -9.37 -20.02 -7.84
CA LYS A 272 -9.76 -21.21 -7.06
C LYS A 272 -8.54 -21.83 -6.40
N GLN A 273 -8.70 -22.36 -5.19
CA GLN A 273 -7.59 -22.84 -4.37
C GLN A 273 -6.79 -23.96 -5.05
N ILE A 274 -7.46 -24.83 -5.80
CA ILE A 274 -6.86 -25.94 -6.54
C ILE A 274 -5.88 -25.47 -7.64
N ASP A 275 -6.06 -24.24 -8.12
CA ASP A 275 -5.25 -23.65 -9.20
C ASP A 275 -4.05 -22.86 -8.65
N ILE A 276 -3.90 -22.74 -7.32
CA ILE A 276 -2.82 -22.00 -6.68
C ILE A 276 -1.61 -22.92 -6.44
N PRO A 277 -0.47 -22.68 -7.09
CA PRO A 277 0.75 -23.45 -6.86
C PRO A 277 1.25 -23.32 -5.43
N SER A 278 1.90 -24.38 -4.95
CA SER A 278 2.54 -24.38 -3.63
C SER A 278 3.47 -23.17 -3.44
N GLY A 279 3.41 -22.57 -2.25
CA GLY A 279 4.19 -21.40 -1.88
C GLY A 279 3.69 -20.07 -2.45
N ARG A 280 2.64 -20.06 -3.27
CA ARG A 280 2.02 -18.80 -3.75
C ARG A 280 0.83 -18.42 -2.90
N VAL A 281 0.64 -17.12 -2.78
CA VAL A 281 -0.54 -16.52 -2.14
C VAL A 281 -1.30 -15.68 -3.16
N THR A 282 -2.61 -15.63 -3.00
CA THR A 282 -3.51 -14.81 -3.80
C THR A 282 -4.58 -14.25 -2.90
N ARG A 283 -5.18 -13.14 -3.33
CA ARG A 283 -6.36 -12.60 -2.66
C ARG A 283 -7.47 -13.64 -2.46
N GLY A 284 -8.25 -13.47 -1.40
CA GLY A 284 -9.36 -14.36 -1.05
C GLY A 284 -9.01 -15.53 -0.13
N TYR A 285 -7.78 -15.58 0.39
CA TYR A 285 -7.33 -16.67 1.26
C TYR A 285 -6.69 -16.15 2.54
N ASN A 286 -7.01 -16.82 3.64
CA ASN A 286 -6.20 -16.82 4.85
C ASN A 286 -4.87 -17.51 4.56
N VAL A 287 -3.77 -16.87 4.94
CA VAL A 287 -2.40 -17.35 4.85
C VAL A 287 -1.78 -17.40 6.24
N SER A 288 -1.06 -18.47 6.54
CA SER A 288 -0.28 -18.61 7.76
C SER A 288 0.92 -19.52 7.57
N SER A 289 1.92 -19.36 8.44
CA SER A 289 3.07 -20.26 8.51
C SER A 289 2.68 -21.58 9.17
N LEU A 290 3.10 -22.71 8.60
CA LEU A 290 2.89 -24.07 9.12
C LEU A 290 3.67 -24.34 10.40
N ASN A 291 4.73 -23.56 10.67
CA ASN A 291 5.66 -23.78 11.78
C ASN A 291 5.33 -22.99 13.05
N ASN A 292 4.08 -22.54 13.23
CA ASN A 292 3.65 -21.95 14.50
C ASN A 292 3.65 -23.03 15.59
N LYS A 293 4.80 -23.22 16.23
CA LYS A 293 4.95 -23.85 17.55
C LYS A 293 4.93 -22.77 18.62
#